data_AF-A0A8S0QJQ3-F1
#
_entry.id   AF-A0A8S0QJQ3-F1
#
_cell.length_a   1.000
_cell.length_b   1.000
_cell.length_c   1.000
_cell.angle_alpha   90.00
_cell.angle_beta   90.00
_cell.angle_gamma   90.00
#
_symmetry.space_group_name_H-M   'P 1'
#
loop_
_entity.id
_entity.type
_entity.pdbx_description
1 polymer ?
#
loop_
_entity_poly.entity_id
_entity_poly.type
_entity_poly.pdbx_seq_one_letter_code
_entity_poly.pdbx_strand_id
1 'polypeptide(L)'
;MKLGLKLLQERAKTGSFWWPYISNLPETYSVPIFFPGEDIKNLQYAPLLYQVNKRCRFLLDFEKLVKYELQSLKANDHPFGGQGADASSLGWAMSAVSSRAFRLYGNKRPDGTHIDAPMMLPLIDMCNHSFNPNAEIVQEQEANNEKMLVKVTARTQIMQDDPLVLNYGFLNNDFFLLDYGFVMNPNPYDCVELKYDPALLDAASMAAGISSPNFSSPSSWQQEILFQLNLCGEHADHKVSLGGSELVECRLLAALRVLLSTDKEAVERNDLNTLKSLSAEAPLGISNEIAALRTIIALCVIALGHFPTKIMEDESLLKQGVATTTNLAIQFRIQKKSVIVDAMRDLTRRVKALMSKESVTAQ
;
A
#
# COMPACT_ATOMS: atom_id res chain seq x y z
N MET A 1 15.05 4.00 -9.12
CA MET A 1 15.58 4.43 -10.44
C MET A 1 17.06 4.11 -10.65
N LYS A 2 17.98 4.34 -9.69
CA LYS A 2 19.43 4.05 -9.87
C LYS A 2 19.74 2.65 -10.44
N LEU A 3 19.20 1.59 -9.81
CA LEU A 3 19.36 0.21 -10.31
C LEU A 3 18.69 0.00 -11.69
N GLY A 4 17.59 0.69 -11.97
CA GLY A 4 16.91 0.65 -13.27
C GLY A 4 17.77 1.26 -14.39
N LEU A 5 18.46 2.37 -14.13
CA LEU A 5 19.43 2.92 -15.08
C LEU A 5 20.59 1.97 -15.33
N LYS A 6 21.07 1.28 -14.29
CA LYS A 6 22.11 0.24 -14.44
C LYS A 6 21.61 -0.92 -15.29
N LEU A 7 20.36 -1.35 -15.09
CA LEU A 7 19.72 -2.38 -15.91
C LEU A 7 19.62 -1.95 -17.38
N LEU A 8 19.23 -0.71 -17.66
CA LEU A 8 19.20 -0.17 -19.03
C LEU A 8 20.58 -0.11 -19.67
N GLN A 9 21.60 0.32 -18.91
CA GLN A 9 22.99 0.32 -19.36
C GLN A 9 23.45 -1.09 -19.75
N GLU A 10 23.22 -2.08 -18.91
CA GLU A 10 23.60 -3.46 -19.21
C GLU A 10 22.78 -4.05 -20.37
N ARG A 11 21.49 -3.69 -20.48
CA ARG A 11 20.63 -4.09 -21.62
C ARG A 11 21.12 -3.52 -22.95
N ALA A 12 21.63 -2.29 -22.96
CA ALA A 12 22.15 -1.64 -24.16
C ALA A 12 23.57 -2.09 -24.54
N LYS A 13 24.28 -2.77 -23.64
CA LYS A 13 25.68 -3.16 -23.83
C LYS A 13 25.79 -4.48 -24.61
N THR A 14 26.39 -4.42 -25.80
CA THR A 14 26.78 -5.60 -26.58
C THR A 14 27.70 -6.51 -25.76
N GLY A 15 27.35 -7.79 -25.65
CA GLY A 15 28.12 -8.76 -24.87
C GLY A 15 28.06 -8.53 -23.35
N SER A 16 26.98 -7.91 -22.84
CA SER A 16 26.80 -7.80 -21.39
C SER A 16 26.81 -9.18 -20.72
N PHE A 17 27.58 -9.27 -19.62
CA PHE A 17 27.59 -10.44 -18.75
C PHE A 17 26.18 -10.80 -18.25
N TRP A 18 25.32 -9.80 -18.04
CA TRP A 18 23.96 -9.97 -17.52
C TRP A 18 22.93 -10.28 -18.61
N TRP A 19 23.33 -10.33 -19.89
CA TRP A 19 22.40 -10.59 -20.99
C TRP A 19 21.56 -11.87 -20.83
N PRO A 20 22.10 -13.02 -20.35
CA PRO A 20 21.30 -14.21 -20.11
C PRO A 20 20.16 -13.97 -19.09
N TYR A 21 20.38 -13.13 -18.10
CA TYR A 21 19.32 -12.75 -17.15
C TYR A 21 18.36 -11.74 -17.77
N ILE A 22 18.89 -10.66 -18.38
CA ILE A 22 18.10 -9.58 -18.96
C ILE A 22 17.16 -10.09 -20.06
N SER A 23 17.60 -11.04 -20.88
CA SER A 23 16.79 -11.64 -21.94
C SER A 23 15.68 -12.56 -21.43
N ASN A 24 15.73 -12.98 -20.16
CA ASN A 24 14.65 -13.73 -19.51
C ASN A 24 13.69 -12.83 -18.71
N LEU A 25 13.95 -11.52 -18.62
CA LEU A 25 13.01 -10.59 -18.00
C LEU A 25 11.77 -10.40 -18.90
N PRO A 26 10.59 -10.13 -18.30
CA PRO A 26 9.40 -9.78 -19.08
C PRO A 26 9.64 -8.59 -20.01
N GLU A 27 9.17 -8.71 -21.25
CA GLU A 27 9.17 -7.60 -22.21
C GLU A 27 8.23 -6.48 -21.76
N THR A 28 7.11 -6.84 -21.13
CA THR A 28 6.08 -5.94 -20.60
C THR A 28 5.66 -6.35 -19.20
N TYR A 29 5.21 -5.39 -18.39
CA TYR A 29 4.70 -5.62 -17.04
C TYR A 29 3.23 -5.21 -16.92
N SER A 30 2.52 -5.85 -16.00
CA SER A 30 1.10 -5.59 -15.73
C SER A 30 0.88 -4.50 -14.68
N VAL A 31 1.82 -3.56 -14.54
CA VAL A 31 1.67 -2.41 -13.64
C VAL A 31 0.85 -1.29 -14.31
N PRO A 32 0.07 -0.49 -13.57
CA PRO A 32 -0.87 0.48 -14.14
C PRO A 32 -0.29 1.54 -15.09
N ILE A 33 1.02 1.84 -15.02
CA ILE A 33 1.65 2.80 -15.94
C ILE A 33 1.66 2.30 -17.40
N PHE A 34 1.43 1.01 -17.62
CA PHE A 34 1.30 0.39 -18.95
C PHE A 34 -0.17 0.11 -19.33
N PHE A 35 -1.13 0.47 -18.48
CA PHE A 35 -2.53 0.21 -18.77
C PHE A 35 -3.03 1.16 -19.87
N PRO A 36 -3.93 0.71 -20.74
CA PRO A 36 -4.73 1.60 -21.57
C PRO A 36 -5.46 2.65 -20.71
N GLY A 37 -5.69 3.84 -21.25
CA GLY A 37 -6.32 4.92 -20.50
C GLY A 37 -7.73 4.58 -19.99
N GLU A 38 -8.47 3.70 -20.67
CA GLU A 38 -9.75 3.16 -20.21
C GLU A 38 -9.59 2.26 -18.98
N ASP A 39 -8.54 1.43 -18.94
CA ASP A 39 -8.28 0.53 -17.82
C ASP A 39 -7.77 1.27 -16.59
N ILE A 40 -7.01 2.35 -16.79
CA ILE A 40 -6.67 3.26 -15.70
C ILE A 40 -7.97 3.81 -15.09
N LYS A 41 -8.93 4.28 -15.89
CA LYS A 41 -10.23 4.76 -15.38
C LYS A 41 -11.02 3.64 -14.70
N ASN A 42 -10.90 2.40 -15.17
CA ASN A 42 -11.55 1.23 -14.58
C ASN A 42 -11.04 0.87 -13.17
N LEU A 43 -9.89 1.39 -12.72
CA LEU A 43 -9.45 1.20 -11.33
C LEU A 43 -10.41 1.85 -10.32
N GLN A 44 -11.12 2.91 -10.72
CA GLN A 44 -12.19 3.57 -9.93
C GLN A 44 -11.80 3.91 -8.48
N TYR A 45 -10.52 4.17 -8.22
CA TYR A 45 -10.00 4.37 -6.87
C TYR A 45 -8.96 5.49 -6.84
N ALA A 46 -9.37 6.66 -6.35
CA ALA A 46 -8.62 7.91 -6.44
C ALA A 46 -7.18 7.84 -5.85
N PRO A 47 -6.93 7.20 -4.69
CA PRO A 47 -5.58 7.11 -4.14
C PRO A 47 -4.58 6.42 -5.07
N LEU A 48 -4.98 5.29 -5.68
CA LEU A 48 -4.13 4.59 -6.65
C LEU A 48 -3.95 5.42 -7.93
N LEU A 49 -5.02 6.02 -8.46
CA LEU A 49 -4.96 6.88 -9.64
C LEU A 49 -3.98 8.05 -9.47
N TYR A 50 -3.97 8.67 -8.27
CA TYR A 50 -3.01 9.70 -7.93
C TYR A 50 -1.56 9.19 -8.01
N GLN A 51 -1.28 7.99 -7.48
CA GLN A 51 0.06 7.40 -7.54
C GLN A 51 0.48 7.06 -8.98
N VAL A 52 -0.43 6.53 -9.80
CA VAL A 52 -0.16 6.24 -11.23
C VAL A 52 0.21 7.53 -11.96
N ASN A 53 -0.59 8.58 -11.83
CA ASN A 53 -0.32 9.89 -12.43
C ASN A 53 1.01 10.48 -11.96
N LYS A 54 1.31 10.36 -10.67
CA LYS A 54 2.59 10.80 -10.11
C LYS A 54 3.78 10.06 -10.72
N ARG A 55 3.69 8.74 -10.91
CA ARG A 55 4.73 7.92 -11.55
C ARG A 55 4.91 8.28 -13.03
N CYS A 56 3.81 8.41 -13.78
CA CYS A 56 3.85 8.82 -15.18
C CYS A 56 4.52 10.21 -15.33
N ARG A 57 4.13 11.18 -14.50
CA ARG A 57 4.74 12.53 -14.53
C ARG A 57 6.22 12.48 -14.18
N PHE A 58 6.59 11.73 -13.14
CA PHE A 58 7.99 11.52 -12.78
C PHE A 58 8.80 10.97 -13.96
N LEU A 59 8.31 9.93 -14.66
CA LEU A 59 9.02 9.34 -15.81
C LEU A 59 9.18 10.34 -16.97
N LEU A 60 8.14 11.12 -17.28
CA LEU A 60 8.20 12.14 -18.33
C LEU A 60 9.16 13.28 -18.01
N ASP A 61 9.19 13.73 -16.76
CA ASP A 61 10.12 14.77 -16.32
C ASP A 61 11.56 14.23 -16.23
N PHE A 62 11.72 12.98 -15.79
CA PHE A 62 13.01 12.33 -15.71
C PHE A 62 13.61 12.05 -17.09
N GLU A 63 12.81 11.68 -18.09
CA GLU A 63 13.24 11.55 -19.47
C GLU A 63 13.89 12.84 -19.99
N LYS A 64 13.29 14.02 -19.71
CA LYS A 64 13.85 15.31 -20.14
C LYS A 64 15.23 15.55 -19.53
N LEU A 65 15.37 15.26 -18.23
CA LEU A 65 16.65 15.37 -17.53
C LEU A 65 17.69 14.43 -18.14
N VAL A 66 17.32 13.17 -18.35
CA VAL A 66 18.23 12.18 -18.96
C VAL A 66 18.64 12.62 -20.38
N LYS A 67 17.71 13.06 -21.22
CA LYS A 67 18.05 13.58 -22.56
C LYS A 67 19.00 14.78 -22.51
N TYR A 68 18.75 15.72 -21.60
CA TYR A 68 19.58 16.91 -21.42
C TYR A 68 21.01 16.56 -21.00
N GLU A 69 21.18 15.64 -20.05
CA GLU A 69 22.50 15.20 -19.59
C GLU A 69 23.28 14.42 -20.67
N LEU A 70 22.57 13.69 -21.52
CA LEU A 70 23.20 12.84 -22.54
C LEU A 70 23.47 13.53 -23.88
N GLN A 71 22.84 14.68 -24.16
CA GLN A 71 22.87 15.33 -25.48
C GLN A 71 24.28 15.72 -25.96
N SER A 72 25.22 15.97 -25.04
CA SER A 72 26.59 16.41 -25.35
C SER A 72 27.62 15.28 -25.30
N LEU A 73 27.21 14.07 -24.92
CA LEU A 73 28.11 12.92 -24.82
C LEU A 73 28.35 12.29 -26.18
N LYS A 74 29.60 11.92 -26.43
CA LYS A 74 29.98 11.13 -27.62
C LYS A 74 29.42 9.72 -27.48
N ALA A 75 29.21 9.03 -28.60
CA ALA A 75 28.69 7.65 -28.61
C ALA A 75 29.47 6.67 -27.71
N ASN A 76 30.80 6.79 -27.65
CA ASN A 76 31.65 5.94 -26.81
C ASN A 76 31.50 6.22 -25.32
N ASP A 77 31.11 7.45 -24.95
CA ASP A 77 30.89 7.88 -23.57
C ASP A 77 29.41 7.77 -23.18
N HIS A 78 28.53 7.45 -24.14
CA HIS A 78 27.10 7.36 -23.93
C HIS A 78 26.76 6.08 -23.14
N PRO A 79 26.14 6.18 -21.94
CA PRO A 79 25.92 5.03 -21.06
C PRO A 79 25.00 3.96 -21.65
N PHE A 80 24.20 4.31 -22.65
CA PHE A 80 23.31 3.41 -23.38
C PHE A 80 23.76 3.14 -24.83
N GLY A 81 25.04 3.36 -25.15
CA GLY A 81 25.60 3.07 -26.48
C GLY A 81 24.92 3.85 -27.62
N GLY A 82 24.57 5.12 -27.38
CA GLY A 82 23.84 5.98 -28.32
C GLY A 82 22.33 5.76 -28.40
N GLN A 83 21.77 4.78 -27.69
CA GLN A 83 20.32 4.58 -27.62
C GLN A 83 19.66 5.59 -26.68
N GLY A 84 18.48 6.10 -27.05
CA GLY A 84 17.71 6.99 -26.17
C GLY A 84 17.13 6.24 -24.97
N ALA A 85 17.07 6.91 -23.81
CA ALA A 85 16.34 6.45 -22.63
C ALA A 85 15.07 7.30 -22.46
N ASP A 86 14.02 6.91 -23.17
CA ASP A 86 12.70 7.53 -23.14
C ASP A 86 11.86 7.10 -21.91
N ALA A 87 10.70 7.73 -21.70
CA ALA A 87 9.81 7.35 -20.59
C ALA A 87 9.37 5.87 -20.64
N SER A 88 9.30 5.26 -21.82
CA SER A 88 8.94 3.85 -21.99
C SER A 88 10.02 2.92 -21.43
N SER A 89 11.27 3.09 -21.85
CA SER A 89 12.41 2.32 -21.36
C SER A 89 12.68 2.56 -19.88
N LEU A 90 12.54 3.81 -19.41
CA LEU A 90 12.62 4.15 -17.99
C LEU A 90 11.49 3.48 -17.18
N GLY A 91 10.27 3.47 -17.70
CA GLY A 91 9.13 2.79 -17.10
C GLY A 91 9.32 1.27 -17.03
N TRP A 92 9.85 0.66 -18.10
CA TRP A 92 10.18 -0.77 -18.13
C TRP A 92 11.23 -1.11 -17.08
N ALA A 93 12.32 -0.33 -17.01
CA ALA A 93 13.38 -0.58 -16.05
C ALA A 93 12.94 -0.33 -14.60
N MET A 94 12.10 0.68 -14.37
CA MET A 94 11.48 0.91 -13.06
C MET A 94 10.64 -0.29 -12.63
N SER A 95 9.82 -0.82 -13.53
CA SER A 95 8.91 -1.93 -13.25
C SER A 95 9.65 -3.25 -13.06
N ALA A 96 10.69 -3.50 -13.86
CA ALA A 96 11.59 -4.63 -13.68
C ALA A 96 12.23 -4.61 -12.29
N VAL A 97 12.75 -3.46 -11.87
CA VAL A 97 13.41 -3.33 -10.57
C VAL A 97 12.40 -3.38 -9.41
N SER A 98 11.25 -2.70 -9.51
CA SER A 98 10.27 -2.69 -8.42
C SER A 98 9.67 -4.06 -8.16
N SER A 99 9.46 -4.86 -9.22
CA SER A 99 8.83 -6.18 -9.10
C SER A 99 9.80 -7.30 -8.69
N ARG A 100 11.12 -7.11 -8.89
CA ARG A 100 12.11 -8.21 -8.79
C ARG A 100 13.30 -7.95 -7.88
N ALA A 101 13.51 -6.71 -7.41
CA ALA A 101 14.64 -6.40 -6.55
C ALA A 101 14.36 -6.78 -5.08
N PHE A 102 15.36 -7.40 -4.46
CA PHE A 102 15.38 -7.72 -3.04
C PHE A 102 16.24 -6.71 -2.29
N ARG A 103 15.87 -6.37 -1.06
CA ARG A 103 16.74 -5.60 -0.16
C ARG A 103 17.61 -6.57 0.61
N LEU A 104 18.90 -6.54 0.35
CA LEU A 104 19.90 -7.37 1.01
C LEU A 104 20.98 -6.50 1.65
N TYR A 105 21.66 -7.02 2.67
CA TYR A 105 22.77 -6.31 3.30
C TYR A 105 23.90 -6.13 2.28
N GLY A 106 24.28 -4.89 2.00
CA GLY A 106 25.39 -4.55 1.12
C GLY A 106 26.72 -4.47 1.87
N ASN A 107 27.56 -3.52 1.45
CA ASN A 107 28.86 -3.28 2.05
C ASN A 107 28.76 -2.92 3.53
N LYS A 108 29.73 -3.39 4.33
CA LYS A 108 29.92 -2.98 5.72
C LYS A 108 30.47 -1.56 5.78
N ARG A 109 29.91 -0.76 6.68
CA ARG A 109 30.45 0.53 7.11
C ARG A 109 31.64 0.32 8.06
N PRO A 110 32.46 1.36 8.27
CA PRO A 110 33.54 1.33 9.26
C PRO A 110 33.07 1.02 10.69
N ASP A 111 31.81 1.32 11.02
CA ASP A 111 31.18 1.04 12.32
C ASP A 111 30.65 -0.41 12.47
N GLY A 112 30.85 -1.26 11.44
CA GLY A 112 30.42 -2.65 11.42
C GLY A 112 28.98 -2.87 10.95
N THR A 113 28.20 -1.82 10.68
CA THR A 113 26.82 -1.94 10.18
C THR A 113 26.78 -2.14 8.66
N HIS A 114 25.80 -2.87 8.15
CA HIS A 114 25.62 -3.02 6.70
C HIS A 114 24.72 -1.92 6.13
N ILE A 115 24.97 -1.52 4.88
CA ILE A 115 24.07 -0.67 4.11
C ILE A 115 23.20 -1.56 3.23
N ASP A 116 21.91 -1.62 3.49
CA ASP A 116 20.97 -2.33 2.62
C ASP A 116 21.01 -1.77 1.20
N ALA A 117 21.10 -2.68 0.23
CA ALA A 117 21.10 -2.34 -1.18
C ALA A 117 20.01 -3.13 -1.92
N PRO A 118 19.26 -2.50 -2.83
CA PRO A 118 18.39 -3.24 -3.74
C PRO A 118 19.25 -4.03 -4.74
N MET A 119 18.96 -5.32 -4.88
CA MET A 119 19.66 -6.23 -5.78
C MET A 119 18.65 -7.04 -6.60
N MET A 120 18.88 -7.16 -7.90
CA MET A 120 18.17 -8.13 -8.73
C MET A 120 18.93 -9.45 -8.68
N LEU A 121 18.24 -10.54 -8.33
CA LEU A 121 18.84 -11.84 -8.09
C LEU A 121 18.38 -12.81 -9.17
N PRO A 122 19.16 -13.02 -10.24
CA PRO A 122 18.78 -13.96 -11.31
C PRO A 122 18.42 -15.33 -10.73
N LEU A 123 17.43 -15.98 -11.33
CA LEU A 123 16.82 -17.25 -10.90
C LEU A 123 15.98 -17.14 -9.63
N ILE A 124 16.47 -16.46 -8.58
CA ILE A 124 15.73 -16.29 -7.31
C ILE A 124 14.47 -15.43 -7.53
N ASP A 125 14.57 -14.37 -8.35
CA ASP A 125 13.47 -13.46 -8.67
C ASP A 125 12.36 -14.07 -9.56
N MET A 126 12.46 -15.35 -9.91
CA MET A 126 11.41 -16.11 -10.61
C MET A 126 10.39 -16.73 -9.64
N CYS A 127 10.69 -16.76 -8.35
CA CYS A 127 9.81 -17.35 -7.34
C CYS A 127 8.64 -16.41 -7.05
N ASN A 128 7.41 -16.89 -7.14
CA ASN A 128 6.20 -16.09 -6.94
C ASN A 128 5.91 -15.78 -5.46
N HIS A 129 5.00 -14.84 -5.23
CA HIS A 129 4.55 -14.44 -3.91
C HIS A 129 3.61 -15.47 -3.23
N SER A 130 3.78 -15.66 -1.93
CA SER A 130 2.78 -16.24 -1.01
C SER A 130 2.93 -15.63 0.39
N PHE A 131 1.81 -15.40 1.07
CA PHE A 131 1.82 -15.06 2.50
C PHE A 131 2.21 -16.24 3.39
N ASN A 132 2.09 -17.46 2.87
CA ASN A 132 2.54 -18.71 3.48
C ASN A 132 3.68 -19.29 2.62
N PRO A 133 4.89 -18.71 2.67
CA PRO A 133 5.98 -19.15 1.81
C PRO A 133 6.51 -20.52 2.25
N ASN A 134 6.88 -21.36 1.27
CA ASN A 134 7.54 -22.65 1.51
C ASN A 134 9.06 -22.54 1.43
N ALA A 135 9.58 -21.36 1.09
CA ALA A 135 11.02 -21.07 1.02
C ALA A 135 11.35 -19.67 1.54
N GLU A 136 12.63 -19.44 1.84
CA GLU A 136 13.15 -18.15 2.26
C GLU A 136 14.50 -17.83 1.63
N ILE A 137 14.79 -16.53 1.55
CA ILE A 137 16.11 -16.04 1.13
C ILE A 137 17.01 -15.94 2.36
N VAL A 138 18.15 -16.61 2.29
CA VAL A 138 19.20 -16.55 3.30
C VAL A 138 20.42 -15.90 2.68
N GLN A 139 20.95 -14.90 3.37
CA GLN A 139 22.19 -14.22 3.00
C GLN A 139 23.30 -14.64 3.95
N GLU A 140 24.36 -15.22 3.42
CA GLU A 140 25.52 -15.68 4.18
C GLU A 140 26.78 -14.91 3.75
N GLN A 141 27.59 -14.56 4.75
CA GLN A 141 28.92 -14.04 4.56
C GLN A 141 29.90 -14.99 5.26
N GLU A 142 30.69 -15.73 4.49
CA GLU A 142 31.72 -16.60 5.05
C GLU A 142 32.78 -15.75 5.77
N ALA A 143 33.18 -16.16 6.98
CA ALA A 143 34.08 -15.40 7.85
C ALA A 143 35.45 -15.06 7.22
N ASN A 144 35.86 -15.79 6.18
CA ASN A 144 37.15 -15.66 5.51
C ASN A 144 37.03 -15.38 3.99
N ASN A 145 35.84 -15.03 3.50
CA ASN A 145 35.59 -14.80 2.07
C ASN A 145 34.84 -13.47 1.87
N GLU A 146 35.31 -12.65 0.95
CA GLU A 146 34.60 -11.42 0.55
C GLU A 146 33.32 -11.74 -0.25
N LYS A 147 33.16 -12.98 -0.71
CA LYS A 147 31.99 -13.41 -1.49
C LYS A 147 30.76 -13.57 -0.60
N MET A 148 29.79 -12.71 -0.83
CA MET A 148 28.43 -12.84 -0.33
C MET A 148 27.69 -13.94 -1.10
N LEU A 149 27.09 -14.88 -0.37
CA LEU A 149 26.23 -15.92 -0.95
C LEU A 149 24.77 -15.63 -0.60
N VAL A 150 23.91 -15.69 -1.61
CA VAL A 150 22.46 -15.58 -1.44
C VAL A 150 21.84 -16.91 -1.84
N LYS A 151 21.11 -17.52 -0.91
CA LYS A 151 20.52 -18.85 -1.07
C LYS A 151 19.01 -18.75 -0.95
N VAL A 152 18.31 -19.63 -1.64
CA VAL A 152 16.91 -19.93 -1.38
C VAL A 152 16.87 -21.27 -0.65
N THR A 153 16.31 -21.28 0.55
CA THR A 153 16.22 -22.46 1.40
C THR A 153 14.76 -22.83 1.62
N ALA A 154 14.45 -24.12 1.51
CA ALA A 154 13.11 -24.61 1.79
C ALA A 154 12.84 -24.54 3.30
N ARG A 155 11.71 -23.94 3.69
CA ARG A 155 11.22 -23.90 5.08
C ARG A 155 10.38 -25.12 5.42
N THR A 156 9.81 -25.76 4.42
CA THR A 156 8.98 -26.96 4.54
C THR A 156 9.35 -27.95 3.45
N GLN A 157 8.88 -29.19 3.56
CA GLN A 157 8.93 -30.11 2.42
C GLN A 157 8.14 -29.52 1.25
N ILE A 158 8.75 -29.50 0.06
CA ILE A 158 8.13 -29.07 -1.20
C ILE A 158 8.02 -30.31 -2.07
N MET A 159 6.81 -30.69 -2.48
CA MET A 159 6.62 -31.89 -3.28
C MET A 159 7.04 -31.63 -4.73
N GLN A 160 7.22 -32.71 -5.49
CA GLN A 160 7.41 -32.58 -6.93
C GLN A 160 6.23 -31.81 -7.54
N ASP A 161 6.53 -30.90 -8.48
CA ASP A 161 5.58 -30.04 -9.18
C ASP A 161 4.91 -28.94 -8.33
N ASP A 162 5.15 -28.88 -7.02
CA ASP A 162 4.74 -27.74 -6.20
C ASP A 162 5.58 -26.50 -6.53
N PRO A 163 4.96 -25.31 -6.67
CA PRO A 163 5.70 -24.09 -6.93
C PRO A 163 6.53 -23.69 -5.71
N LEU A 164 7.77 -23.27 -5.97
CA LEU A 164 8.58 -22.59 -4.97
C LEU A 164 8.11 -21.14 -4.84
N VAL A 165 7.69 -20.76 -3.64
CA VAL A 165 7.11 -19.44 -3.36
C VAL A 165 7.82 -18.75 -2.20
N LEU A 166 8.01 -17.44 -2.37
CA LEU A 166 8.61 -16.53 -1.38
C LEU A 166 7.56 -15.56 -0.87
N ASN A 167 7.83 -14.92 0.26
CA ASN A 167 7.03 -13.79 0.72
C ASN A 167 7.70 -12.49 0.29
N TYR A 168 6.96 -11.67 -0.47
CA TYR A 168 7.45 -10.37 -0.98
C TYR A 168 7.27 -9.24 0.04
N GLY A 169 6.59 -9.54 1.16
CA GLY A 169 6.19 -8.59 2.18
C GLY A 169 4.69 -8.64 2.44
N PHE A 170 4.29 -8.06 3.57
CA PHE A 170 2.92 -7.93 3.99
C PHE A 170 2.30 -6.65 3.41
N LEU A 171 2.14 -6.63 2.09
CA LEU A 171 1.73 -5.46 1.32
C LEU A 171 0.21 -5.47 1.03
N ASN A 172 -0.36 -4.27 0.92
CA ASN A 172 -1.74 -4.10 0.42
C ASN A 172 -1.78 -4.24 -1.11
N ASN A 173 -2.99 -4.30 -1.67
CA ASN A 173 -3.15 -4.43 -3.13
C ASN A 173 -2.76 -3.16 -3.90
N ASP A 174 -2.62 -1.99 -3.24
CA ASP A 174 -2.10 -0.78 -3.90
C ASP A 174 -0.65 -1.00 -4.31
N PHE A 175 0.17 -1.49 -3.39
CA PHE A 175 1.58 -1.78 -3.65
C PHE A 175 1.75 -2.99 -4.57
N PHE A 176 1.01 -4.09 -4.37
CA PHE A 176 1.11 -5.24 -5.27
C PHE A 176 0.78 -4.86 -6.72
N LEU A 177 -0.26 -4.06 -6.94
CA LEU A 177 -0.61 -3.66 -8.30
C LEU A 177 0.40 -2.64 -8.86
N LEU A 178 0.80 -1.64 -8.07
CA LEU A 178 1.73 -0.59 -8.53
C LEU A 178 3.14 -1.11 -8.82
N ASP A 179 3.66 -1.99 -7.98
CA ASP A 179 5.07 -2.39 -8.00
C ASP A 179 5.31 -3.76 -8.63
N TYR A 180 4.32 -4.67 -8.57
CA TYR A 180 4.46 -6.05 -9.04
C TYR A 180 3.48 -6.41 -10.17
N GLY A 181 2.38 -5.67 -10.34
CA GLY A 181 1.42 -5.87 -11.44
C GLY A 181 0.42 -7.00 -11.21
N PHE A 182 0.07 -7.30 -9.96
CA PHE A 182 -0.99 -8.26 -9.63
C PHE A 182 -1.84 -7.79 -8.45
N VAL A 183 -2.99 -8.45 -8.25
CA VAL A 183 -3.91 -8.22 -7.14
C VAL A 183 -4.04 -9.52 -6.36
N MET A 184 -3.86 -9.47 -5.04
CA MET A 184 -4.05 -10.63 -4.16
C MET A 184 -5.50 -10.73 -3.71
N ASN A 185 -6.06 -11.94 -3.77
CA ASN A 185 -7.38 -12.27 -3.26
C ASN A 185 -7.40 -13.70 -2.69
N PRO A 186 -7.67 -13.90 -1.39
CA PRO A 186 -7.80 -12.86 -0.37
C PRO A 186 -6.43 -12.20 -0.05
N ASN A 187 -6.47 -10.94 0.40
CA ASN A 187 -5.30 -10.27 0.95
C ASN A 187 -5.60 -9.71 2.35
N PRO A 188 -5.07 -10.32 3.43
CA PRO A 188 -5.34 -9.90 4.80
C PRO A 188 -4.68 -8.56 5.15
N TYR A 189 -3.75 -8.07 4.33
CA TYR A 189 -3.07 -6.79 4.50
C TYR A 189 -3.65 -5.70 3.61
N ASP A 190 -4.70 -5.99 2.84
CA ASP A 190 -5.32 -4.98 1.99
C ASP A 190 -6.11 -3.97 2.80
N CYS A 191 -6.00 -2.71 2.42
CA CYS A 191 -6.64 -1.58 3.09
C CYS A 191 -7.15 -0.56 2.09
N VAL A 192 -8.06 0.30 2.56
CA VAL A 192 -8.56 1.46 1.83
C VAL A 192 -8.01 2.73 2.48
N GLU A 193 -7.30 3.53 1.69
CA GLU A 193 -6.84 4.88 2.06
C GLU A 193 -8.04 5.84 2.04
N LEU A 194 -8.22 6.53 3.15
CA LEU A 194 -9.16 7.62 3.33
C LEU A 194 -8.38 8.89 3.68
N LYS A 195 -8.99 10.04 3.38
CA LYS A 195 -8.49 11.33 3.81
C LYS A 195 -9.17 11.71 5.12
N TYR A 196 -8.39 11.99 6.15
CA TYR A 196 -8.86 12.71 7.33
C TYR A 196 -9.25 14.12 6.90
N ASP A 197 -10.55 14.39 6.91
CA ASP A 197 -11.12 15.64 6.44
C ASP A 197 -12.29 16.01 7.36
N PRO A 198 -12.20 17.12 8.11
CA PRO A 198 -13.21 17.49 9.09
C PRO A 198 -14.64 17.58 8.53
N ALA A 199 -14.81 18.06 7.30
CA ALA A 199 -16.13 18.17 6.68
C ALA A 199 -16.70 16.79 6.31
N LEU A 200 -15.84 15.86 5.87
CA LEU A 200 -16.23 14.49 5.61
C LEU A 200 -16.61 13.75 6.91
N LEU A 201 -15.86 13.96 7.98
CA LEU A 201 -16.16 13.37 9.29
C LEU A 201 -17.47 13.89 9.86
N ASP A 202 -17.73 15.20 9.73
CA ASP A 202 -18.99 15.82 10.14
C ASP A 202 -20.18 15.27 9.34
N ALA A 203 -20.05 15.18 8.01
CA ALA A 203 -21.07 14.59 7.15
C ALA A 203 -21.38 13.12 7.52
N ALA A 204 -20.35 12.33 7.81
CA ALA A 204 -20.52 10.95 8.26
C ALA A 204 -21.17 10.87 9.65
N SER A 205 -20.77 11.74 10.58
CA SER A 205 -21.35 11.83 11.91
C SER A 205 -22.84 12.18 11.84
N MET A 206 -23.21 13.17 11.03
CA MET A 206 -24.61 13.54 10.78
C MET A 206 -25.41 12.38 10.17
N ALA A 207 -24.85 11.68 9.17
CA ALA A 207 -25.49 10.51 8.56
C ALA A 207 -25.68 9.35 9.57
N ALA A 208 -24.82 9.26 10.58
CA ALA A 208 -24.94 8.34 11.70
C ALA A 208 -25.91 8.82 12.81
N GLY A 209 -26.52 10.00 12.67
CA GLY A 209 -27.41 10.60 13.67
C GLY A 209 -26.67 11.18 14.88
N ILE A 210 -25.39 11.52 14.72
CA ILE A 210 -24.51 12.02 15.78
C ILE A 210 -24.13 13.46 15.45
N SER A 211 -24.51 14.40 16.31
CA SER A 211 -24.17 15.81 16.17
C SER A 211 -22.99 16.17 17.06
N SER A 212 -21.91 16.70 16.49
CA SER A 212 -20.80 17.28 17.26
C SER A 212 -20.24 18.50 16.54
N PRO A 213 -20.22 19.69 17.17
CA PRO A 213 -19.62 20.88 16.57
C PRO A 213 -18.08 20.79 16.49
N ASN A 214 -17.49 19.83 17.20
CA ASN A 214 -16.05 19.74 17.38
C ASN A 214 -15.31 19.31 16.10
N PHE A 215 -15.99 18.71 15.12
CA PHE A 215 -15.36 18.41 13.83
C PHE A 215 -14.93 19.70 13.12
N SER A 216 -15.83 20.66 12.99
CA SER A 216 -15.54 21.94 12.32
C SER A 216 -14.80 22.93 13.22
N SER A 217 -15.00 22.85 14.54
CA SER A 217 -14.42 23.80 15.49
C SER A 217 -13.99 23.07 16.77
N PRO A 218 -12.92 22.25 16.71
CA PRO A 218 -12.41 21.56 17.88
C PRO A 218 -11.89 22.55 18.91
N SER A 219 -12.15 22.25 20.19
CA SER A 219 -11.61 23.03 21.30
C SER A 219 -10.08 22.93 21.39
N SER A 220 -9.44 23.83 22.13
CA SER A 220 -7.97 23.88 22.19
C SER A 220 -7.32 22.58 22.67
N TRP A 221 -7.93 21.88 23.63
CA TRP A 221 -7.42 20.61 24.12
C TRP A 221 -7.61 19.47 23.12
N GLN A 222 -8.69 19.50 22.32
CA GLN A 222 -8.90 18.53 21.23
C GLN A 222 -7.87 18.76 20.12
N GLN A 223 -7.60 20.02 19.76
CA GLN A 223 -6.58 20.38 18.78
C GLN A 223 -5.19 19.89 19.20
N GLU A 224 -4.83 20.03 20.47
CA GLU A 224 -3.56 19.52 21.01
C GLU A 224 -3.43 18.01 20.80
N ILE A 225 -4.48 17.24 21.08
CA ILE A 225 -4.46 15.79 20.86
C ILE A 225 -4.42 15.45 19.36
N LEU A 226 -5.16 16.17 18.52
CA LEU A 226 -5.09 15.98 17.05
C LEU A 226 -3.68 16.27 16.50
N PHE A 227 -2.97 17.25 17.08
CA PHE A 227 -1.59 17.55 16.73
C PHE A 227 -0.66 16.41 17.15
N GLN A 228 -0.83 15.85 18.35
CA GLN A 228 -0.11 14.66 18.81
C GLN A 228 -0.42 13.40 17.97
N LEU A 229 -1.62 13.33 17.39
CA LEU A 229 -1.99 12.32 16.41
C LEU A 229 -1.44 12.61 15.00
N ASN A 230 -0.76 13.73 14.77
CA ASN A 230 -0.28 14.16 13.45
C ASN A 230 -1.43 14.29 12.40
N LEU A 231 -2.61 14.72 12.85
CA LEU A 231 -3.81 14.93 12.03
C LEU A 231 -4.16 16.41 11.84
N CYS A 232 -3.41 17.32 12.45
CA CYS A 232 -3.47 18.76 12.18
C CYS A 232 -2.10 19.41 12.33
N GLY A 233 -1.87 20.55 11.65
CA GLY A 233 -0.58 21.24 11.59
C GLY A 233 -0.02 21.32 10.16
N GLU A 234 1.09 22.04 9.97
CA GLU A 234 1.67 22.32 8.64
C GLU A 234 2.13 21.06 7.89
N HIS A 235 2.57 20.03 8.62
CA HIS A 235 3.10 18.79 8.07
C HIS A 235 2.27 17.56 8.46
N ALA A 236 0.99 17.78 8.79
CA ALA A 236 0.09 16.71 9.20
C ALA A 236 -0.09 15.66 8.10
N ASP A 237 -0.11 14.39 8.51
CA ASP A 237 -0.43 13.28 7.63
C ASP A 237 -1.91 12.94 7.75
N HIS A 238 -2.71 13.53 6.85
CA HIS A 238 -4.14 13.29 6.77
C HIS A 238 -4.51 11.95 6.11
N LYS A 239 -3.55 11.05 5.83
CA LYS A 239 -3.86 9.71 5.32
C LYS A 239 -4.20 8.78 6.47
N VAL A 240 -5.41 8.25 6.46
CA VAL A 240 -5.89 7.23 7.40
C VAL A 240 -6.43 6.05 6.60
N SER A 241 -6.66 4.90 7.23
CA SER A 241 -7.08 3.70 6.49
C SER A 241 -8.12 2.85 7.20
N LEU A 242 -8.81 2.03 6.41
CA LEU A 242 -9.71 0.97 6.86
C LEU A 242 -9.22 -0.37 6.35
N GLY A 243 -9.23 -1.39 7.22
CA GLY A 243 -8.69 -2.71 6.92
C GLY A 243 -7.16 -2.79 6.97
N GLY A 244 -6.63 -3.97 6.66
CA GLY A 244 -5.22 -4.34 6.80
C GLY A 244 -4.98 -5.07 8.12
N SER A 245 -3.83 -4.81 8.75
CA SER A 245 -3.48 -5.40 10.05
C SER A 245 -4.39 -4.95 11.19
N GLU A 246 -5.08 -3.82 11.02
CA GLU A 246 -6.04 -3.26 11.96
C GLU A 246 -7.36 -2.99 11.24
N LEU A 247 -8.48 -3.10 11.94
CA LEU A 247 -9.81 -2.85 11.35
C LEU A 247 -9.99 -1.38 10.95
N VAL A 248 -9.48 -0.47 11.77
CA VAL A 248 -9.51 0.99 11.59
C VAL A 248 -8.16 1.52 12.04
N GLU A 249 -7.58 2.41 11.24
CA GLU A 249 -6.32 3.07 11.60
C GLU A 249 -6.46 3.80 12.95
N CYS A 250 -5.48 3.56 13.82
CA CYS A 250 -5.56 3.91 15.22
C CYS A 250 -5.70 5.43 15.49
N ARG A 251 -5.14 6.30 14.66
CA ARG A 251 -5.26 7.76 14.79
C ARG A 251 -6.67 8.22 14.45
N LEU A 252 -7.30 7.66 13.42
CA LEU A 252 -8.70 7.97 13.09
C LEU A 252 -9.63 7.63 14.25
N LEU A 253 -9.46 6.45 14.86
CA LEU A 253 -10.26 6.02 16.00
C LEU A 253 -10.09 6.97 17.21
N ALA A 254 -8.84 7.28 17.56
CA ALA A 254 -8.52 8.19 18.66
C ALA A 254 -9.09 9.59 18.41
N ALA A 255 -8.96 10.13 17.20
CA ALA A 255 -9.50 11.43 16.83
C ALA A 255 -11.03 11.47 16.98
N LEU A 256 -11.75 10.46 16.51
CA LEU A 256 -13.20 10.40 16.65
C LEU A 256 -13.64 10.32 18.12
N ARG A 257 -12.97 9.50 18.94
CA ARG A 257 -13.23 9.42 20.40
C ARG A 257 -13.11 10.80 21.06
N VAL A 258 -12.02 11.52 20.75
CA VAL A 258 -11.70 12.85 21.28
C VAL A 258 -12.71 13.91 20.80
N LEU A 259 -13.02 13.93 19.51
CA LEU A 259 -13.93 14.91 18.91
C LEU A 259 -15.39 14.70 19.31
N LEU A 260 -15.78 13.46 19.63
CA LEU A 260 -17.11 13.12 20.12
C LEU A 260 -17.23 13.18 21.65
N SER A 261 -16.15 13.50 22.37
CA SER A 261 -16.18 13.72 23.81
C SER A 261 -16.32 15.20 24.16
N THR A 262 -17.09 15.47 25.22
CA THR A 262 -17.15 16.78 25.88
C THR A 262 -16.43 16.77 27.24
N ASP A 263 -16.04 15.60 27.73
CA ASP A 263 -15.38 15.42 29.02
C ASP A 263 -13.86 15.41 28.83
N LYS A 264 -13.25 16.58 29.06
CA LYS A 264 -11.80 16.77 28.97
C LYS A 264 -11.05 15.89 29.98
N GLU A 265 -11.54 15.79 31.22
CA GLU A 265 -10.85 15.04 32.27
C GLU A 265 -10.84 13.54 31.96
N ALA A 266 -11.95 13.00 31.46
CA ALA A 266 -12.00 11.60 31.05
C ALA A 266 -11.00 11.30 29.91
N VAL A 267 -10.84 12.22 28.96
CA VAL A 267 -9.84 12.07 27.89
C VAL A 267 -8.42 12.14 28.44
N GLU A 268 -8.12 13.12 29.30
CA GLU A 268 -6.79 13.31 29.88
C GLU A 268 -6.36 12.19 30.84
N ARG A 269 -7.30 11.45 31.42
CA ARG A 269 -7.02 10.25 32.23
C ARG A 269 -6.53 9.06 31.40
N ASN A 270 -6.79 9.06 30.11
CA ASN A 270 -6.37 7.99 29.19
C ASN A 270 -5.11 8.41 28.44
N ASP A 271 -4.12 7.52 28.38
CA ASP A 271 -2.99 7.75 27.48
C ASP A 271 -3.39 7.59 25.99
N LEU A 272 -2.55 8.11 25.10
CA LEU A 272 -2.84 8.10 23.66
C LEU A 272 -2.89 6.69 23.07
N ASN A 273 -2.17 5.71 23.62
CA ASN A 273 -2.20 4.33 23.15
C ASN A 273 -3.55 3.68 23.49
N THR A 274 -4.09 3.97 24.67
CA THR A 274 -5.42 3.54 25.09
C THR A 274 -6.49 4.10 24.14
N LEU A 275 -6.41 5.40 23.82
CA LEU A 275 -7.31 6.05 22.85
C LEU A 275 -7.14 5.55 21.41
N LYS A 276 -5.97 5.03 21.05
CA LYS A 276 -5.67 4.41 19.75
C LYS A 276 -6.14 2.95 19.65
N SER A 277 -6.23 2.25 20.78
CA SER A 277 -6.51 0.82 20.79
C SER A 277 -7.99 0.50 20.52
N LEU A 278 -8.23 -0.51 19.68
CA LEU A 278 -9.55 -1.11 19.51
C LEU A 278 -9.73 -2.28 20.50
N SER A 279 -9.75 -1.99 21.80
CA SER A 279 -9.80 -3.00 22.88
C SER A 279 -11.24 -3.50 23.17
N ALA A 280 -11.42 -4.42 24.12
CA ALA A 280 -12.76 -4.86 24.52
C ALA A 280 -13.49 -3.81 25.39
N GLU A 281 -12.74 -2.89 25.99
CA GLU A 281 -13.22 -1.84 26.88
C GLU A 281 -13.37 -0.53 26.11
N ALA A 282 -14.36 0.27 26.47
CA ALA A 282 -14.61 1.57 25.85
C ALA A 282 -13.95 2.67 26.72
N PRO A 283 -12.80 3.24 26.30
CA PRO A 283 -11.98 4.08 27.18
C PRO A 283 -12.68 5.38 27.63
N LEU A 284 -13.61 5.88 26.82
CA LEU A 284 -14.42 7.07 27.11
C LEU A 284 -15.91 6.72 27.33
N GLY A 285 -16.19 5.46 27.67
CA GLY A 285 -17.56 4.96 27.87
C GLY A 285 -18.23 4.42 26.61
N ILE A 286 -19.22 3.54 26.82
CA ILE A 286 -19.88 2.78 25.75
C ILE A 286 -20.54 3.69 24.72
N SER A 287 -21.21 4.76 25.16
CA SER A 287 -21.93 5.66 24.25
C SER A 287 -20.98 6.43 23.32
N ASN A 288 -19.81 6.89 23.81
CA ASN A 288 -18.78 7.54 22.98
C ASN A 288 -18.19 6.55 21.96
N GLU A 289 -17.90 5.32 22.41
CA GLU A 289 -17.37 4.27 21.54
C GLU A 289 -18.36 3.91 20.43
N ILE A 290 -19.64 3.72 20.76
CA ILE A 290 -20.69 3.48 19.76
C ILE A 290 -20.78 4.65 18.77
N ALA A 291 -20.70 5.89 19.25
CA ALA A 291 -20.74 7.07 18.39
C ALA A 291 -19.55 7.07 17.41
N ALA A 292 -18.33 6.87 17.89
CA ALA A 292 -17.13 6.81 17.05
C ALA A 292 -17.23 5.71 15.98
N LEU A 293 -17.63 4.49 16.37
CA LEU A 293 -17.78 3.38 15.43
C LEU A 293 -18.89 3.61 14.40
N ARG A 294 -20.02 4.19 14.80
CA ARG A 294 -21.12 4.52 13.88
C ARG A 294 -20.69 5.59 12.87
N THR A 295 -19.92 6.60 13.29
CA THR A 295 -19.32 7.58 12.38
C THR A 295 -18.39 6.89 11.38
N ILE A 296 -17.57 5.93 11.81
CA ILE A 296 -16.71 5.15 10.89
C ILE A 296 -17.55 4.31 9.92
N ILE A 297 -18.62 3.65 10.38
CA ILE A 297 -19.54 2.90 9.51
C ILE A 297 -20.16 3.83 8.45
N ALA A 298 -20.54 5.05 8.83
CA ALA A 298 -21.05 6.04 7.88
C ALA A 298 -19.97 6.50 6.88
N LEU A 299 -18.71 6.67 7.32
CA LEU A 299 -17.58 6.93 6.42
C LEU A 299 -17.41 5.81 5.40
N CYS A 300 -17.54 4.54 5.82
CA CYS A 300 -17.49 3.41 4.90
C CYS A 300 -18.60 3.47 3.85
N VAL A 301 -19.83 3.84 4.24
CA VAL A 301 -20.95 4.01 3.30
C VAL A 301 -20.63 5.10 2.27
N ILE A 302 -20.12 6.25 2.72
CA ILE A 302 -19.71 7.34 1.81
C ILE A 302 -18.59 6.89 0.88
N ALA A 303 -17.57 6.20 1.41
CA ALA A 303 -16.45 5.68 0.63
C ALA A 303 -16.89 4.67 -0.44
N LEU A 304 -17.81 3.76 -0.11
CA LEU A 304 -18.42 2.85 -1.10
C LEU A 304 -19.20 3.62 -2.17
N GLY A 305 -19.89 4.69 -1.79
CA GLY A 305 -20.64 5.56 -2.71
C GLY A 305 -19.78 6.25 -3.76
N HIS A 306 -18.46 6.37 -3.55
CA HIS A 306 -17.54 6.90 -4.55
C HIS A 306 -17.19 5.91 -5.66
N PHE A 307 -17.49 4.62 -5.50
CA PHE A 307 -17.33 3.64 -6.56
C PHE A 307 -18.55 3.67 -7.48
N PRO A 308 -18.38 3.91 -8.80
CA PRO A 308 -19.50 3.96 -9.75
C PRO A 308 -20.24 2.63 -9.93
N THR A 309 -19.64 1.51 -9.53
CA THR A 309 -20.12 0.14 -9.78
C THR A 309 -20.23 -0.63 -8.47
N LYS A 310 -21.12 -1.63 -8.44
CA LYS A 310 -21.25 -2.57 -7.31
C LYS A 310 -20.37 -3.81 -7.50
N ILE A 311 -20.09 -4.52 -6.42
CA ILE A 311 -19.30 -5.77 -6.46
C ILE A 311 -19.94 -6.80 -7.41
N MET A 312 -21.26 -7.01 -7.33
CA MET A 312 -21.95 -7.99 -8.19
C MET A 312 -21.88 -7.63 -9.69
N GLU A 313 -21.91 -6.34 -10.02
CA GLU A 313 -21.78 -5.86 -11.40
C GLU A 313 -20.37 -6.17 -11.93
N ASP A 314 -19.36 -5.92 -11.11
CA ASP A 314 -17.96 -6.21 -11.43
C ASP A 314 -17.66 -7.69 -11.59
N GLU A 315 -18.19 -8.53 -10.69
CA GLU A 315 -18.09 -9.98 -10.81
C GLU A 315 -18.75 -10.49 -12.10
N SER A 316 -19.85 -9.86 -12.52
CA SER A 316 -20.49 -10.18 -13.80
C SER A 316 -19.63 -9.78 -14.99
N LEU A 317 -18.88 -8.67 -14.91
CA LEU A 317 -17.96 -8.24 -15.96
C LEU A 317 -16.77 -9.21 -16.08
N LEU A 318 -16.21 -9.69 -14.97
CA LEU A 318 -15.11 -10.65 -14.99
C LEU A 318 -15.48 -11.97 -15.69
N LYS A 319 -16.75 -12.40 -15.57
CA LYS A 319 -17.26 -13.61 -16.24
C LYS A 319 -17.33 -13.50 -17.77
N GLN A 320 -17.27 -12.29 -18.33
CA GLN A 320 -17.38 -12.06 -19.78
C GLN A 320 -16.05 -12.26 -20.52
N GLY A 321 -14.94 -12.55 -19.83
CA GLY A 321 -13.64 -12.79 -20.47
C GLY A 321 -13.02 -11.50 -21.01
N VAL A 322 -12.75 -10.54 -20.12
CA VAL A 322 -12.13 -9.26 -20.45
C VAL A 322 -10.62 -9.35 -20.64
N ALA A 323 -10.02 -8.34 -21.28
CA ALA A 323 -8.57 -8.22 -21.43
C ALA A 323 -7.85 -8.23 -20.07
N THR A 324 -6.58 -8.65 -20.05
CA THR A 324 -5.80 -8.86 -18.82
C THR A 324 -5.73 -7.62 -17.92
N THR A 325 -5.47 -6.44 -18.47
CA THR A 325 -5.38 -5.18 -17.72
C THR A 325 -6.74 -4.74 -17.18
N THR A 326 -7.80 -4.90 -17.98
CA THR A 326 -9.19 -4.71 -17.53
C THR A 326 -9.54 -5.66 -16.39
N ASN A 327 -9.15 -6.92 -16.50
CA ASN A 327 -9.37 -7.93 -15.46
C ASN A 327 -8.72 -7.50 -14.14
N LEU A 328 -7.44 -7.12 -14.17
CA LEU A 328 -6.72 -6.62 -13.00
C LEU A 328 -7.37 -5.38 -12.39
N ALA A 329 -7.79 -4.41 -13.23
CA ALA A 329 -8.45 -3.20 -12.74
C ALA A 329 -9.79 -3.51 -12.05
N ILE A 330 -10.58 -4.44 -12.59
CA ILE A 330 -11.84 -4.88 -12.00
C ILE A 330 -11.60 -5.67 -10.70
N GLN A 331 -10.66 -6.62 -10.70
CA GLN A 331 -10.28 -7.36 -9.49
C GLN A 331 -9.84 -6.42 -8.38
N PHE A 332 -9.01 -5.43 -8.71
CA PHE A 332 -8.54 -4.42 -7.76
C PHE A 332 -9.70 -3.67 -7.11
N ARG A 333 -10.62 -3.10 -7.89
CA ARG A 333 -11.74 -2.33 -7.32
C ARG A 333 -12.74 -3.20 -6.56
N ILE A 334 -12.91 -4.48 -6.94
CA ILE A 334 -13.67 -5.45 -6.14
C ILE A 334 -13.02 -5.59 -4.77
N GLN A 335 -11.72 -5.86 -4.70
CA GLN A 335 -11.02 -6.03 -3.41
C GLN A 335 -11.16 -4.79 -2.53
N LYS A 336 -11.03 -3.58 -3.09
CA LYS A 336 -11.24 -2.34 -2.33
C LYS A 336 -12.64 -2.21 -1.76
N LYS A 337 -13.67 -2.53 -2.56
CA LYS A 337 -15.06 -2.54 -2.06
C LYS A 337 -15.26 -3.62 -1.00
N SER A 338 -14.72 -4.81 -1.18
CA SER A 338 -14.80 -5.91 -0.21
C SER A 338 -14.18 -5.53 1.14
N VAL A 339 -13.00 -4.89 1.15
CA VAL A 339 -12.38 -4.39 2.39
C VAL A 339 -13.30 -3.43 3.14
N ILE A 340 -13.96 -2.50 2.44
CA ILE A 340 -14.89 -1.55 3.08
C ILE A 340 -16.12 -2.28 3.63
N VAL A 341 -16.70 -3.21 2.87
CA VAL A 341 -17.86 -4.01 3.29
C VAL A 341 -17.53 -4.89 4.50
N ASP A 342 -16.38 -5.54 4.51
CA ASP A 342 -15.92 -6.35 5.63
C ASP A 342 -15.69 -5.49 6.87
N ALA A 343 -15.04 -4.33 6.72
CA ALA A 343 -14.85 -3.39 7.81
C ALA A 343 -16.18 -2.91 8.39
N MET A 344 -17.15 -2.54 7.55
CA MET A 344 -18.51 -2.18 7.98
C MET A 344 -19.19 -3.29 8.76
N ARG A 345 -19.12 -4.53 8.28
CA ARG A 345 -19.74 -5.69 8.91
C ARG A 345 -19.17 -5.92 10.31
N ASP A 346 -17.85 -5.86 10.45
CA ASP A 346 -17.17 -6.14 11.71
C ASP A 346 -17.37 -5.01 12.72
N LEU A 347 -17.31 -3.75 12.28
CA LEU A 347 -17.68 -2.59 13.11
C LEU A 347 -19.14 -2.67 13.57
N THR A 348 -20.07 -3.04 12.68
CA THR A 348 -21.49 -3.21 13.03
C THR A 348 -21.69 -4.29 14.07
N ARG A 349 -20.97 -5.43 13.95
CA ARG A 349 -20.99 -6.50 14.96
C ARG A 349 -20.51 -5.97 16.32
N ARG A 350 -19.45 -5.16 16.34
CA ARG A 350 -18.92 -4.56 17.57
C ARG A 350 -19.88 -3.57 18.21
N VAL A 351 -20.53 -2.71 17.41
CA VAL A 351 -21.60 -1.80 17.90
C VAL A 351 -22.73 -2.58 18.56
N LYS A 352 -23.22 -3.66 17.93
CA LYS A 352 -24.28 -4.51 18.51
C LYS A 352 -23.85 -5.14 19.84
N ALA A 353 -22.61 -5.62 19.94
CA ALA A 353 -22.07 -6.18 21.18
C ALA A 353 -22.00 -5.12 22.29
N LEU A 354 -21.57 -3.89 21.99
CA LEU A 354 -21.51 -2.79 22.95
C LEU A 354 -22.91 -2.37 23.44
N MET A 355 -23.89 -2.25 22.54
CA MET A 355 -25.28 -1.93 22.91
C MET A 355 -25.88 -2.97 23.86
N SER A 356 -25.57 -4.25 23.67
CA SER A 356 -26.03 -5.32 24.57
C SER A 356 -25.44 -5.21 25.98
N LYS A 357 -24.19 -4.76 26.11
CA LYS A 357 -23.55 -4.52 27.41
C LYS A 357 -24.17 -3.32 28.12
N GLU A 358 -24.44 -2.24 27.38
CA GLU A 358 -25.06 -1.02 27.92
C GLU A 358 -26.42 -1.30 28.55
N SER A 359 -27.25 -2.14 27.89
CA SER A 359 -28.56 -2.54 28.42
C SER A 359 -28.49 -3.37 29.70
N VAL A 360 -27.41 -4.13 29.92
CA VAL A 360 -27.22 -4.93 31.12
C VAL A 360 -26.73 -4.07 32.28
N THR A 361 -25.91 -3.05 32.02
CA THR A 361 -25.44 -2.10 33.05
C THR A 361 -26.47 -1.05 33.45
N ALA A 362 -27.52 -0.86 32.65
CA ALA A 362 -28.61 0.07 32.94
C ALA A 362 -29.81 -0.58 33.68
N GLN A 363 -29.78 -1.90 33.87
CA GLN A 363 -30.66 -2.67 34.76
C GLN A 363 -29.96 -2.88 36.11
#